data_AF-A0A258QFI9-F1
#
_entry.id   AF-A0A258QFI9-F1
#
_cell.length_a   1.000
_cell.length_b   1.000
_cell.length_c   1.000
_cell.angle_alpha   90.00
_cell.angle_beta   90.00
_cell.angle_gamma   90.00
#
_symmetry.space_group_name_H-M   'P 1'
#
loop_
_entity.id
_entity.type
_entity.pdbx_description
1 polymer ?
#
loop_
_entity_poly.entity_id
_entity_poly.type
_entity_poly.pdbx_seq_one_letter_code
_entity_poly.pdbx_strand_id
1 'polypeptide(L)' 'QAHFAPIAKALTENEQKIIGELKAVQGKPADIGGYFMPDQAKFKAVMCPSITLNNILKDAQVA' A
#
# COMPACT_ATOMS: atom_id res chain seq x y z
N GLN A 1 -23.59 2.07 4.15
CA GLN A 1 -23.14 0.67 4.28
C GLN A 1 -22.73 0.05 2.94
N ALA A 2 -23.47 0.25 1.84
CA ALA A 2 -23.18 -0.35 0.53
C ALA A 2 -21.81 0.01 -0.08
N HIS A 3 -21.29 1.23 0.17
CA HIS A 3 -19.99 1.66 -0.35
C HIS A 3 -18.80 0.90 0.28
N PHE A 4 -18.84 0.64 1.60
CA PHE A 4 -17.72 -0.02 2.30
C PHE A 4 -17.77 -1.55 2.30
N ALA A 5 -18.94 -2.15 2.06
CA ALA A 5 -19.09 -3.60 1.99
C ALA A 5 -18.11 -4.29 1.01
N PRO A 6 -17.99 -3.86 -0.27
CA PRO A 6 -17.04 -4.47 -1.20
C PRO A 6 -15.58 -4.20 -0.82
N ILE A 7 -15.28 -3.01 -0.26
CA ILE A 7 -13.94 -2.65 0.20
C ILE A 7 -13.51 -3.56 1.34
N ALA A 8 -14.36 -3.73 2.36
CA ALA A 8 -14.09 -4.60 3.49
C ALA A 8 -13.87 -6.05 3.05
N LYS A 9 -14.71 -6.56 2.15
CA LYS A 9 -14.55 -7.90 1.57
C LYS A 9 -13.19 -8.05 0.86
N ALA A 10 -12.82 -7.09 0.00
CA ALA A 10 -11.56 -7.14 -0.73
C ALA A 10 -10.33 -7.11 0.21
N LEU A 11 -10.39 -6.31 1.28
CA LEU A 11 -9.35 -6.25 2.31
C LEU A 11 -9.22 -7.59 3.06
N THR A 12 -10.34 -8.17 3.49
CA THR A 12 -10.36 -9.46 4.21
C THR A 12 -9.84 -10.60 3.34
N GLU A 13 -10.27 -10.68 2.08
CA GLU A 13 -9.84 -11.74 1.16
C GLU A 13 -8.34 -11.66 0.80
N ASN A 14 -7.75 -10.46 0.86
CA ASN A 14 -6.36 -10.22 0.48
C ASN A 14 -5.41 -9.99 1.67
N GLU A 15 -5.87 -10.13 2.92
CA GLU A 15 -5.11 -9.76 4.12
C GLU A 15 -3.71 -10.39 4.15
N GLN A 16 -3.62 -11.72 3.97
CA GLN A 16 -2.34 -12.43 4.01
C GLN A 16 -1.39 -12.00 2.90
N LYS A 17 -1.93 -11.69 1.70
CA LYS A 17 -1.14 -11.20 0.58
C LYS A 17 -0.59 -9.81 0.86
N ILE A 18 -1.42 -8.91 1.37
CA ILE A 18 -1.03 -7.55 1.76
C ILE A 18 0.08 -7.62 2.83
N ILE A 19 -0.10 -8.43 3.87
CA ILE A 19 0.91 -8.62 4.92
C ILE A 19 2.21 -9.19 4.34
N GLY A 20 2.12 -10.14 3.41
CA GLY A 20 3.28 -10.70 2.70
C GLY A 20 4.05 -9.63 1.92
N GLU A 21 3.36 -8.81 1.14
CA GLU A 21 3.94 -7.70 0.38
C GLU A 21 4.63 -6.68 1.31
N LEU A 22 4.00 -6.31 2.43
CA LEU A 22 4.56 -5.40 3.44
C LEU A 22 5.78 -5.97 4.17
N LYS A 23 5.83 -7.29 4.39
CA LYS A 23 6.97 -7.97 5.03
C LYS A 23 8.15 -8.13 4.09
N ALA A 24 7.91 -8.40 2.80
CA ALA A 24 8.95 -8.72 1.82
C ALA A 24 10.01 -7.61 1.61
N VAL A 25 9.65 -6.36 1.92
CA VAL A 25 10.54 -5.20 1.79
C VAL A 25 11.34 -4.89 3.05
N GLN A 26 11.03 -5.53 4.17
CA GLN A 26 11.69 -5.26 5.47
C GLN A 26 13.10 -5.85 5.53
N GLY A 27 13.91 -5.31 6.46
CA GLY A 27 15.28 -5.77 6.69
C GLY A 27 16.29 -5.32 5.63
N LYS A 28 15.89 -4.44 4.71
CA LYS A 28 16.72 -3.91 3.63
C LYS A 28 16.83 -2.38 3.74
N PRO A 29 17.97 -1.78 3.35
CA PRO A 29 18.05 -0.33 3.20
C PRO A 29 17.00 0.19 2.22
N ALA A 30 16.40 1.34 2.54
CA ALA A 30 15.45 2.03 1.67
C ALA A 30 16.01 3.39 1.25
N ASP A 31 15.95 3.68 -0.06
CA ASP A 31 16.33 4.97 -0.61
C ASP A 31 15.09 5.83 -0.82
N ILE A 32 14.99 6.91 -0.05
CA ILE A 32 13.92 7.91 -0.16
C ILE A 32 14.38 9.18 -0.92
N GLY A 33 15.62 9.22 -1.43
CA GLY A 33 16.13 10.31 -2.27
C GLY A 33 16.49 11.62 -1.56
N GLY A 34 16.55 11.64 -0.24
CA GLY A 34 16.89 12.82 0.56
C GLY A 34 16.63 12.59 2.04
N TYR A 35 16.94 13.57 2.89
CA TYR A 35 16.67 13.49 4.34
C TYR A 35 15.59 14.49 4.77
N PHE A 36 15.87 15.80 4.70
CA PHE A 36 14.90 16.83 5.04
C PHE A 36 13.81 17.05 3.97
N MET A 37 14.13 16.74 2.71
CA MET A 37 13.22 16.84 1.56
C MET A 37 13.44 15.60 0.68
N PRO A 38 12.78 14.47 0.98
CA PRO A 38 12.90 13.26 0.17
C PRO A 38 12.26 13.44 -1.20
N ASP A 39 12.69 12.62 -2.15
CA ASP A 39 12.00 12.52 -3.44
C ASP A 39 10.61 11.91 -3.24
N GLN A 40 9.58 12.59 -3.73
CA GLN A 40 8.20 12.19 -3.46
C GLN A 40 7.85 10.83 -4.07
N ALA A 41 8.39 10.51 -5.25
CA ALA A 41 8.10 9.25 -5.94
C ALA A 41 8.77 8.09 -5.21
N LYS A 42 10.05 8.25 -4.84
CA LYS A 42 10.79 7.25 -4.04
C LYS A 42 10.16 7.04 -2.68
N PHE A 43 9.84 8.12 -1.97
CA PHE A 43 9.19 8.04 -0.67
C PHE A 43 7.85 7.28 -0.75
N LYS A 44 7.00 7.61 -1.73
CA LYS A 44 5.73 6.91 -1.93
C LYS A 44 5.93 5.43 -2.25
N ALA A 45 6.91 5.09 -3.09
CA ALA A 45 7.20 3.69 -3.42
C ALA A 45 7.65 2.88 -2.19
N VAL A 46 8.48 3.47 -1.33
CA VAL A 46 8.96 2.84 -0.09
C VAL A 46 7.84 2.68 0.93
N MET A 47 7.00 3.71 1.11
CA MET A 47 5.97 3.74 2.16
C MET A 47 4.67 3.02 1.77
N CYS A 48 4.38 2.89 0.47
CA CYS A 48 3.21 2.19 -0.06
C CYS A 48 3.62 0.99 -0.94
N PRO A 49 4.35 -0.02 -0.41
CA PRO A 49 4.94 -1.07 -1.23
C PRO A 49 3.93 -2.18 -1.61
N SER A 50 2.76 -2.24 -0.97
CA SER A 50 1.72 -3.21 -1.29
C SER A 50 0.87 -2.75 -2.47
N ILE A 51 1.11 -3.33 -3.64
CA ILE A 51 0.31 -3.08 -4.86
C ILE A 51 -1.15 -3.50 -4.61
N THR A 52 -1.38 -4.60 -3.90
CA THR A 52 -2.71 -5.11 -3.63
C THR A 52 -3.52 -4.12 -2.78
N LEU A 53 -2.95 -3.63 -1.68
CA LEU A 53 -3.60 -2.61 -0.84
C LEU A 53 -3.86 -1.32 -1.62
N ASN A 54 -2.86 -0.84 -2.37
CA ASN A 54 -2.97 0.41 -3.11
C ASN A 54 -4.07 0.38 -4.17
N ASN A 55 -4.26 -0.75 -4.85
CA ASN A 55 -5.32 -0.92 -5.83
C ASN A 55 -6.70 -0.90 -5.17
N ILE A 56 -6.89 -1.62 -4.04
CA ILE A 56 -8.16 -1.62 -3.29
C ILE A 56 -8.52 -0.19 -2.85
N LEU A 57 -7.56 0.58 -2.35
CA LEU A 57 -7.79 1.97 -1.94
C LEU A 57 -8.07 2.90 -3.13
N LYS A 58 -7.41 2.68 -4.27
CA LYS A 58 -7.68 3.43 -5.49
C LYS A 58 -9.11 3.18 -5.98
N ASP A 59 -9.53 1.92 -6.02
CA ASP A 59 -10.88 1.54 -6.45
C ASP A 59 -11.95 2.10 -5.50
N ALA A 60 -11.65 2.17 -4.20
CA ALA A 60 -12.51 2.81 -3.20
C ALA A 60 -12.69 4.33 -3.40
N GLN A 61 -11.73 5.03 -3.99
CA GLN A 61 -11.80 6.48 -4.21
C GLN A 61 -12.67 6.88 -5.42
N VAL A 62 -12.92 5.95 -6.33
CA VAL A 62 -13.67 6.19 -7.57
C VAL A 62 -15.07 5.56 -7.57
N ALA A 63 -15.43 4.87 -6.48
CA ALA A 63 -16.75 4.28 -6.23
C ALA A 63 -17.65 5.19 -5.38
#